data_AF-A0PVJ8-F1
#
_entry.id   AF-A0PVJ8-F1
#
_cell.length_a   1.000
_cell.length_b   1.000
_cell.length_c   1.000
_cell.angle_alpha   90.00
_cell.angle_beta   90.00
_cell.angle_gamma   90.00
#
_symmetry.space_group_name_H-M   'P 1'
#
loop_
_entity.id
_entity.type
_entity.pdbx_description
1 polymer ?
#
loop_
_entity_poly.entity_id
_entity_poly.type
_entity_poly.pdbx_seq_one_letter_code
_entity_poly.pdbx_strand_id
1 'polypeptide(L)'
;MLVVTTNDIPGWEIQRVCGEVFGLTVRSRNALSQIGAGFKSMFGGELQGMTKNLAESRNEAMARLMTEARNKSGNAIIGMRFDTTGLGDVWTEICAYGTAVQAVPVTDAARYTASQLGYGGAPQPQQ
;
A
#
# COMPACT_ATOMS: atom_id res chain seq x y z
N MET A 1 2.90 0.91 10.84
CA MET A 1 3.66 -0.10 10.07
C MET A 1 4.48 0.64 9.04
N LEU A 2 5.78 0.37 8.95
CA LEU A 2 6.66 1.00 7.97
C LEU A 2 6.49 0.32 6.61
N VAL A 3 6.27 1.09 5.55
CA VAL A 3 6.18 0.55 4.18
C VAL A 3 7.08 1.37 3.29
N VAL A 4 7.99 0.70 2.57
CA VAL A 4 8.95 1.36 1.70
C VAL A 4 8.98 0.72 0.32
N THR A 5 9.31 1.53 -0.69
CA THR A 5 9.52 1.06 -2.06
C THR A 5 10.96 0.56 -2.28
N THR A 6 11.89 0.85 -1.38
CA THR A 6 13.26 0.32 -1.42
C THR A 6 13.31 -1.14 -0.97
N ASN A 7 14.33 -1.88 -1.40
CA ASN A 7 14.55 -3.25 -0.94
C ASN A 7 15.17 -3.28 0.46
N ASP A 8 15.93 -2.25 0.81
CA ASP A 8 16.57 -2.10 2.12
C ASP A 8 15.98 -0.90 2.88
N ILE A 9 16.21 -0.87 4.19
CA ILE A 9 15.79 0.21 5.07
C ILE A 9 17.02 0.74 5.82
N PRO A 10 17.77 1.71 5.27
CA PRO A 10 18.97 2.24 5.92
C PRO A 10 18.71 2.68 7.37
N GLY A 11 19.59 2.26 8.28
CA GLY A 11 19.44 2.50 9.71
C GLY A 11 18.51 1.53 10.44
N TRP A 12 17.95 0.54 9.72
CA TRP A 12 17.22 -0.59 10.29
C TRP A 12 17.90 -1.90 9.92
N GLU A 13 17.71 -2.90 10.76
CA GLU A 13 18.15 -4.28 10.54
C GLU A 13 16.92 -5.17 10.31
N ILE A 14 16.92 -5.93 9.21
CA ILE A 14 15.89 -6.94 8.92
C ILE A 14 16.26 -8.23 9.66
N GLN A 15 15.51 -8.56 10.71
CA GLN A 15 15.73 -9.75 11.53
C GLN A 15 15.08 -11.00 10.96
N ARG A 16 13.97 -10.85 10.22
CA ARG A 16 13.24 -11.98 9.62
C ARG A 16 12.48 -11.53 8.38
N VAL A 17 12.51 -12.36 7.35
CA VAL A 17 11.64 -12.24 6.18
C VAL A 17 10.38 -13.08 6.43
N CYS A 18 9.22 -12.44 6.35
CA CYS A 18 7.91 -13.06 6.61
C CYS A 18 7.22 -13.57 5.33
N GLY A 19 7.84 -13.37 4.17
CA GLY A 19 7.32 -13.77 2.86
C GLY A 19 6.68 -12.61 2.10
N GLU A 20 6.22 -12.93 0.89
CA GLU A 20 5.44 -12.05 0.03
C GLU A 20 4.12 -11.66 0.69
N VAL A 21 3.59 -10.48 0.37
CA VAL A 21 2.24 -10.05 0.75
C VAL A 21 1.63 -9.23 -0.38
N PHE A 22 0.30 -9.27 -0.49
CA PHE A 22 -0.45 -8.48 -1.44
C PHE A 22 -1.78 -7.97 -0.86
N GLY A 23 -2.30 -6.91 -1.46
CA GLY A 23 -3.63 -6.40 -1.20
C GLY A 23 -4.24 -5.98 -2.52
N LEU A 24 -5.38 -6.57 -2.86
CA LEU A 24 -6.06 -6.32 -4.13
C LEU A 24 -7.37 -5.59 -3.91
N THR A 25 -7.76 -4.79 -4.91
CA THR A 25 -9.12 -4.25 -5.03
C THR A 25 -9.51 -4.19 -6.50
N VAL A 26 -10.80 -4.39 -6.77
CA VAL A 26 -11.36 -4.36 -8.12
C VAL A 26 -12.33 -3.20 -8.25
N ARG A 27 -12.29 -2.49 -9.39
CA ARG A 27 -13.21 -1.39 -9.70
C ARG A 27 -13.89 -1.61 -11.03
N SER A 28 -15.20 -1.34 -11.07
CA SER A 28 -15.97 -1.33 -12.31
C SER A 28 -15.58 -0.12 -13.16
N ARG A 29 -15.32 -0.35 -14.44
CA ARG A 29 -15.13 0.72 -15.42
C ARG A 29 -16.40 1.53 -15.64
N ASN A 30 -17.58 0.93 -15.45
CA ASN A 30 -18.86 1.65 -15.57
C ASN A 30 -19.07 2.67 -14.44
N ALA A 31 -18.62 2.36 -13.22
CA ALA A 31 -18.64 3.31 -12.10
C ALA A 31 -17.63 4.45 -12.31
N LEU A 32 -16.45 4.15 -12.88
CA LEU A 32 -15.44 5.15 -13.24
C LEU A 32 -15.92 6.07 -14.40
N SER A 33 -16.64 5.50 -15.37
CA SER A 33 -17.17 6.21 -16.54
C SER A 33 -18.31 7.16 -16.18
N GLN A 34 -19.25 6.75 -15.32
CA GLN A 34 -20.37 7.61 -14.90
C GLN A 34 -19.90 8.86 -14.14
N ILE A 35 -18.84 8.75 -13.33
CA ILE A 35 -18.23 9.89 -12.64
C ILE A 35 -17.50 10.82 -13.63
N GLY A 36 -16.84 10.26 -14.65
CA GLY A 36 -16.18 11.04 -15.71
C GLY A 36 -17.15 11.75 -16.66
N ALA A 37 -18.35 11.19 -16.89
CA ALA A 37 -19.37 11.79 -17.74
C ALA A 37 -20.07 13.01 -17.09
N GLY A 38 -20.18 13.03 -15.75
CA GLY A 38 -20.75 14.15 -14.99
C GLY A 38 -19.83 15.37 -14.86
N PHE A 39 -18.51 15.18 -15.00
CA PHE A 39 -17.49 16.22 -14.93
C PHE A 39 -16.72 16.33 -16.24
N LYS A 40 -17.43 16.54 -17.35
CA LYS A 40 -16.83 16.79 -18.66
C LYS A 40 -15.70 17.81 -18.51
N SER A 41 -14.49 17.32 -18.76
CA SER A 41 -13.20 18.04 -18.79
C SER A 41 -13.28 19.22 -19.74
N MET A 42 -13.85 20.34 -19.32
CA MET A 42 -14.13 21.45 -20.24
C MET A 42 -12.86 22.05 -20.87
N PHE A 43 -11.67 21.81 -20.33
CA PHE A 43 -10.41 22.34 -20.86
C PHE A 43 -9.20 21.42 -20.63
N GLY A 44 -9.32 20.12 -20.93
CA GLY A 44 -8.14 19.21 -20.98
C GLY A 44 -7.39 19.01 -19.65
N GLY A 45 -8.03 19.26 -18.51
CA GLY A 45 -7.48 19.08 -17.17
C GLY A 45 -7.68 17.67 -16.60
N GLU A 46 -7.13 17.45 -15.40
CA GLU A 46 -7.26 16.21 -14.64
C GLU A 46 -8.73 15.85 -14.36
N LEU A 47 -9.07 14.57 -14.50
CA LEU A 47 -10.36 14.02 -14.11
C LEU A 47 -10.40 13.81 -12.59
N GLN A 48 -10.58 14.89 -11.83
CA GLN A 48 -10.48 14.89 -10.36
C GLN A 48 -11.28 13.77 -9.68
N GLY A 49 -12.50 13.48 -10.15
CA GLY A 49 -13.32 12.39 -9.62
C GLY A 49 -12.70 11.01 -9.86
N MET A 50 -12.05 10.81 -11.01
CA MET A 50 -11.34 9.57 -11.33
C MET A 50 -10.04 9.44 -10.53
N THR A 51 -9.29 10.53 -10.38
CA THR A 51 -8.09 10.55 -9.53
C THR A 51 -8.44 10.20 -8.09
N LYS A 52 -9.49 10.83 -7.53
CA LYS A 52 -9.96 10.53 -6.17
C LYS A 52 -10.30 9.05 -6.01
N ASN A 53 -11.06 8.48 -6.94
CA ASN A 53 -11.40 7.05 -6.92
C ASN A 53 -10.16 6.15 -6.99
N LEU A 54 -9.17 6.49 -7.82
CA LEU A 54 -7.92 5.73 -7.93
C LEU A 54 -7.11 5.81 -6.63
N ALA A 55 -7.04 6.98 -6.00
CA ALA A 55 -6.37 7.16 -4.72
C ALA A 55 -7.05 6.34 -3.61
N GLU A 56 -8.38 6.38 -3.52
CA GLU A 56 -9.15 5.56 -2.57
C GLU A 56 -8.94 4.06 -2.79
N SER A 57 -8.91 3.63 -4.06
CA SER A 57 -8.66 2.22 -4.41
C SER A 57 -7.25 1.77 -4.03
N ARG A 58 -6.24 2.62 -4.27
CA ARG A 58 -4.86 2.35 -3.83
C ARG A 58 -4.73 2.29 -2.31
N ASN A 59 -5.44 3.16 -1.59
CA ASN A 59 -5.47 3.15 -0.12
C ASN A 59 -6.12 1.88 0.41
N GLU A 60 -7.20 1.39 -0.23
CA GLU A 60 -7.83 0.12 0.14
C GLU A 60 -6.89 -1.08 -0.10
N ALA A 61 -6.25 -1.15 -1.27
CA ALA A 61 -5.25 -2.17 -1.57
C ALA A 61 -4.10 -2.16 -0.54
N MET A 62 -3.60 -0.97 -0.20
CA MET A 62 -2.58 -0.79 0.83
C MET A 62 -3.02 -1.22 2.23
N ALA A 63 -4.26 -0.93 2.61
CA ALA A 63 -4.80 -1.37 3.90
C ALA A 63 -4.84 -2.91 3.99
N ARG A 64 -5.27 -3.57 2.91
CA ARG A 64 -5.30 -5.05 2.81
C ARG A 64 -3.89 -5.65 2.85
N LEU A 65 -2.93 -5.07 2.11
CA LEU A 65 -1.51 -5.43 2.13
C LEU A 65 -0.93 -5.38 3.56
N MET A 66 -1.17 -4.27 4.28
CA MET A 66 -0.70 -4.12 5.66
C MET A 66 -1.36 -5.09 6.62
N THR A 67 -2.63 -5.43 6.42
CA THR A 67 -3.32 -6.46 7.21
C THR A 67 -2.70 -7.83 7.00
N GLU A 68 -2.41 -8.21 5.75
CA GLU A 68 -1.73 -9.48 5.48
C GLU A 68 -0.32 -9.51 6.10
N ALA A 69 0.44 -8.42 5.99
CA ALA A 69 1.76 -8.33 6.63
C ALA A 69 1.68 -8.50 8.16
N ARG A 70 0.66 -7.94 8.83
CA ARG A 70 0.42 -8.17 10.26
C ARG A 70 0.09 -9.63 10.55
N ASN A 71 -0.73 -10.28 9.71
CA ASN A 71 -1.08 -11.69 9.85
C ASN A 71 0.14 -12.61 9.72
N LYS A 72 1.14 -12.23 8.92
CA LYS A 72 2.46 -12.90 8.83
C LYS A 72 3.46 -12.45 9.90
N SER A 73 3.01 -11.70 10.92
CA SER A 73 3.82 -11.12 11.98
C SER A 73 4.96 -10.21 11.49
N GLY A 74 4.79 -9.58 10.32
CA GLY A 74 5.66 -8.52 9.83
C GLY A 74 5.33 -7.17 10.49
N ASN A 75 6.34 -6.36 10.73
CA ASN A 75 6.19 -4.99 11.25
C ASN A 75 6.59 -3.92 10.21
N ALA A 76 7.17 -4.34 9.09
CA ALA A 76 7.49 -3.52 7.93
C ALA A 76 7.23 -4.27 6.61
N ILE A 77 7.09 -3.52 5.52
CA ILE A 77 7.00 -4.03 4.15
C ILE A 77 8.07 -3.34 3.31
N ILE A 78 8.92 -4.12 2.64
CA ILE A 78 9.94 -3.64 1.70
C ILE A 78 9.55 -3.96 0.26
N GLY A 79 10.18 -3.27 -0.69
CA GLY A 79 9.97 -3.51 -2.11
C GLY A 79 8.52 -3.27 -2.55
N MET A 80 7.79 -2.40 -1.86
CA MET A 80 6.37 -2.19 -2.13
C MET A 80 6.15 -1.61 -3.52
N ARG A 81 5.23 -2.19 -4.28
CA ARG A 81 4.83 -1.75 -5.63
C ARG A 81 3.32 -1.78 -5.77
N PHE A 82 2.83 -1.05 -6.78
CA PHE A 82 1.51 -1.25 -7.33
C PHE A 82 1.62 -1.92 -8.69
N ASP A 83 0.74 -2.87 -8.95
CA ASP A 83 0.39 -3.33 -10.28
C ASP A 83 -1.07 -3.00 -10.58
N THR A 84 -1.37 -2.74 -11.84
CA THR A 84 -2.73 -2.45 -12.32
C THR A 84 -2.98 -3.23 -13.58
N THR A 85 -3.87 -4.22 -13.51
CA THR A 85 -4.24 -5.05 -14.66
C THR A 85 -5.68 -4.76 -15.08
N GLY A 86 -5.86 -4.45 -16.36
CA GLY A 86 -7.19 -4.45 -16.98
C GLY A 86 -7.61 -5.87 -17.29
N LEU A 87 -8.46 -6.47 -16.46
CA LEU A 87 -9.04 -7.78 -16.73
C LEU A 87 -10.33 -7.59 -17.54
N GLY A 88 -10.16 -7.54 -18.87
CA GLY A 88 -11.23 -7.30 -19.84
C GLY A 88 -11.78 -5.87 -19.85
N ASP A 89 -12.89 -5.67 -20.57
CA ASP A 89 -13.47 -4.34 -20.82
C ASP A 89 -14.28 -3.78 -19.63
N VAL A 90 -14.48 -4.56 -18.57
CA VAL A 90 -15.51 -4.27 -17.56
C VAL A 90 -14.91 -3.87 -16.21
N TRP A 91 -13.71 -4.32 -15.87
CA TRP A 91 -13.12 -4.11 -14.55
C TRP A 91 -11.62 -3.81 -14.62
N THR A 92 -11.11 -3.13 -13.60
CA THR A 92 -9.68 -2.90 -13.38
C THR A 92 -9.31 -3.40 -11.99
N GLU A 93 -8.27 -4.23 -11.93
CA GLU A 93 -7.63 -4.65 -10.69
C GLU A 93 -6.52 -3.67 -10.32
N ILE A 94 -6.43 -3.32 -9.04
CA ILE A 94 -5.28 -2.64 -8.45
C ILE A 94 -4.73 -3.56 -7.36
N CYS A 95 -3.49 -3.96 -7.51
CA CYS A 95 -2.76 -4.81 -6.58
C CYS A 95 -1.60 -4.04 -5.96
N ALA A 96 -1.57 -3.90 -4.64
CA ALA A 96 -0.38 -3.51 -3.90
C ALA A 96 0.34 -4.78 -3.47
N TYR A 97 1.65 -4.88 -3.67
CA TYR A 97 2.43 -6.05 -3.25
C TYR A 97 3.81 -5.66 -2.72
N GLY A 98 4.44 -6.54 -1.96
CA GLY A 98 5.78 -6.36 -1.40
C GLY A 98 6.23 -7.57 -0.60
N THR A 99 7.29 -7.40 0.19
CA THR A 99 7.77 -8.44 1.12
C THR A 99 7.58 -7.97 2.55
N ALA A 100 6.83 -8.74 3.35
CA ALA A 100 6.69 -8.48 4.77
C ALA A 100 7.96 -8.92 5.51
N VAL A 101 8.43 -8.08 6.44
CA VAL A 101 9.62 -8.35 7.24
C VAL A 101 9.42 -7.94 8.69
N GLN A 102 10.26 -8.46 9.57
CA GLN A 102 10.47 -7.96 10.91
C GLN A 102 11.77 -7.16 10.91
N ALA A 103 11.67 -5.85 11.09
CA ALA A 103 12.81 -4.94 11.10
C ALA A 103 12.88 -4.13 12.41
N VAL A 104 14.09 -3.83 12.86
CA VAL A 104 14.34 -3.02 14.07
C VAL A 104 15.26 -1.84 13.74
N PRO A 105 15.01 -0.63 14.27
CA PRO A 105 15.89 0.52 14.05
C PRO A 105 17.18 0.39 14.87
N VAL A 106 18.34 0.46 14.19
CA VAL A 106 19.66 0.29 14.80
C VAL A 106 20.46 1.59 14.93
N THR A 107 20.10 2.64 14.18
CA THR A 107 20.71 3.98 14.33
C THR A 107 19.82 4.93 15.15
N ASP A 108 20.42 5.97 15.75
CA ASP A 108 19.67 6.98 16.51
C ASP A 108 18.67 7.73 15.63
N ALA A 109 19.06 8.06 14.40
CA ALA A 109 18.16 8.69 13.43
C ALA A 109 16.95 7.78 13.13
N ALA A 110 17.17 6.48 12.91
CA ALA A 110 16.09 5.53 12.65
C ALA A 110 15.17 5.36 13.88
N ARG A 111 15.73 5.29 15.09
CA ARG A 111 14.95 5.25 16.34
C ARG A 111 14.10 6.50 16.53
N TYR A 112 14.66 7.68 16.25
CA TYR A 112 13.93 8.94 16.29
C TYR A 112 12.78 8.95 15.29
N THR A 113 13.03 8.61 14.02
CA THR A 113 11.96 8.53 13.01
C THR A 113 10.89 7.50 13.38
N ALA A 114 11.30 6.34 13.92
CA ALA A 114 10.37 5.30 14.35
C ALA A 114 9.43 5.78 15.46
N SER A 115 9.94 6.51 16.46
CA SER A 115 9.10 7.05 17.54
C SER A 115 8.16 8.16 17.06
N GLN A 116 8.64 9.06 16.20
CA GLN A 116 7.85 10.16 15.65
C GLN A 116 6.70 9.68 14.75
N LEU A 117 6.92 8.63 13.95
CA LEU A 117 5.95 8.12 12.98
C LEU A 117 5.19 6.86 13.44
N GLY A 118 5.46 6.37 14.66
CA GLY A 118 4.81 5.18 15.21
C GLY A 118 5.20 3.88 14.50
N TYR A 119 6.45 3.75 14.06
CA TYR A 119 7.01 2.51 13.52
C TYR A 119 7.67 1.69 14.64
N GLY A 120 7.64 0.36 14.53
CA GLY A 120 8.26 -0.54 15.52
C GLY A 120 7.34 -1.01 16.65
N GLY A 121 6.05 -0.68 16.63
CA GLY A 121 5.08 -1.33 17.53
C GLY A 121 5.03 -2.83 17.30
N ALA A 122 5.16 -3.63 18.36
CA ALA A 122 4.96 -5.07 18.30
C ALA A 122 3.56 -5.40 17.73
N PRO A 123 3.39 -6.53 17.01
CA PRO A 123 2.05 -7.03 16.73
C PRO A 123 1.33 -7.15 18.07
N GLN A 124 0.19 -6.48 18.23
CA GLN A 124 -0.66 -6.72 19.39
C GLN A 124 -1.05 -8.20 19.34
N PRO A 125 -0.85 -8.97 20.42
CA PRO A 125 -1.35 -10.35 20.46
C PRO A 125 -2.86 -10.31 20.18
N GLN A 126 -3.30 -11.08 19.18
CA GLN A 126 -4.71 -11.29 18.92
C GLN A 126 -5.32 -11.90 20.19
N GLN A 127 -6.28 -11.20 20.79
CA GLN A 127 -7.14 -11.74 21.85
C GLN A 127 -8.09 -12.78 21.27
#